data_AF-A0A1W2D7C0-F1
#
_entry.id   AF-A0A1W2D7C0-F1
#
_cell.length_a   1.000
_cell.length_b   1.000
_cell.length_c   1.000
_cell.angle_alpha   90.00
_cell.angle_beta   90.00
_cell.angle_gamma   90.00
#
_symmetry.space_group_name_H-M   'P 1'
#
loop_
_entity.id
_entity.type
_entity.pdbx_description
1 polymer ?
#
loop_
_entity_poly.entity_id
_entity_poly.type
_entity_poly.pdbx_seq_one_letter_code
_entity_poly.pdbx_strand_id
1 'polypeptide(L)' 'MVSFKLEEALSQPFTLTLELISFEHGIDFGHLLDKPVLFTIWQGERPVRYVHGLVSSFSQGEPRHHLGL' A
#
# COMPACT_ATOMS: atom_id res chain seq x y z
N MET A 1 1.53 2.88 11.40
CA MET A 1 2.29 1.64 11.24
C MET A 1 2.20 1.26 9.78
N VAL A 2 3.31 0.82 9.20
CA VAL A 2 3.35 0.31 7.82
C VAL A 2 3.60 -1.19 7.92
N SER A 3 2.70 -1.99 7.37
CA SER A 3 2.87 -3.44 7.27
C SER A 3 2.67 -3.86 5.81
N PHE A 4 3.35 -4.92 5.41
CA PHE A 4 3.14 -5.51 4.09
C PHE A 4 3.25 -7.03 4.13
N LYS A 5 2.52 -7.68 3.22
CA LYS A 5 2.62 -9.11 2.93
C LYS A 5 2.67 -9.31 1.43
N LEU A 6 3.70 -9.98 0.94
CA LEU A 6 3.86 -10.35 -0.47
C LEU A 6 3.72 -11.87 -0.62
N GLU A 7 2.74 -12.30 -1.40
CA GLU A 7 2.49 -13.70 -1.72
C GLU A 7 2.70 -13.94 -3.22
N GLU A 8 3.54 -14.92 -3.55
CA GLU A 8 3.97 -15.22 -4.92
C GLU A 8 4.03 -16.74 -5.12
N ALA A 9 3.62 -17.19 -6.30
CA ALA A 9 3.74 -18.58 -6.71
C ALA A 9 4.01 -18.68 -8.22
N LEU A 10 4.62 -19.78 -8.65
CA LEU A 10 4.91 -19.99 -10.06
C LEU A 10 3.62 -20.03 -10.88
N SER A 11 3.59 -19.25 -11.97
CA SER A 11 2.44 -19.13 -12.89
C SER A 11 1.14 -18.63 -12.24
N GLN A 12 1.24 -17.90 -11.12
CA GLN A 12 0.11 -17.22 -10.50
C GLN A 12 0.41 -15.71 -10.40
N PRO A 13 -0.62 -14.84 -10.50
CA PRO A 13 -0.45 -13.44 -10.13
C PRO A 13 0.03 -13.34 -8.68
N PHE A 14 0.90 -12.39 -8.40
CA PHE A 14 1.27 -12.08 -7.03
C PHE A 14 0.17 -11.26 -6.35
N THR A 15 0.18 -11.27 -5.02
CA THR A 15 -0.62 -10.35 -4.21
C THR A 15 0.31 -9.61 -3.24
N LEU A 16 0.29 -8.27 -3.32
CA LEU A 16 0.92 -7.40 -2.34
C LEU A 16 -0.17 -6.70 -1.53
N THR A 17 -0.31 -7.07 -0.26
CA THR A 17 -1.21 -6.39 0.68
C THR A 17 -0.41 -5.36 1.48
N LEU A 18 -0.89 -4.12 1.50
CA LEU A 18 -0.28 -3.01 2.25
C LEU A 18 -1.27 -2.48 3.28
N GLU A 19 -0.82 -2.30 4.52
CA GLU A 19 -1.54 -1.50 5.52
C GLU A 19 -0.73 -0.25 5.81
N LEU A 20 -1.30 0.91 5.50
CA LEU A 20 -0.64 2.20 5.57
C LEU A 20 -1.43 3.14 6.48
N ILE A 21 -0.71 4.04 7.17
CA ILE A 21 -1.32 5.21 7.82
C ILE A 21 -0.90 6.43 7.00
N SER A 22 -1.87 7.22 6.58
CA SER A 22 -1.66 8.50 5.88
C SER A 22 -2.08 9.66 6.76
N PHE A 23 -1.42 10.81 6.58
CA PHE A 23 -1.88 12.10 7.12
C PHE A 23 -2.93 12.76 6.22
N GLU A 24 -3.11 12.25 5.00
CA GLU A 24 -4.12 12.72 4.07
C GLU A 24 -5.48 12.10 4.39
N HIS A 25 -6.48 12.96 4.58
CA HIS A 25 -7.86 12.57 4.84
C HIS A 25 -8.64 12.48 3.52
N GLY A 26 -9.54 11.49 3.42
CA GLY A 26 -10.49 11.39 2.28
C GLY A 26 -9.81 11.16 0.93
N ILE A 27 -8.90 10.18 0.86
CA ILE A 27 -8.19 9.86 -0.38
C ILE A 27 -9.22 9.39 -1.42
N ASP A 28 -9.23 10.04 -2.58
CA ASP A 28 -10.13 9.67 -3.68
C ASP A 28 -9.75 8.28 -4.24
N PHE A 29 -10.67 7.33 -4.10
CA PHE A 29 -10.53 5.96 -4.61
C PHE A 29 -10.24 5.93 -6.12
N GLY A 30 -10.80 6.86 -6.90
CA GLY A 30 -10.61 6.94 -8.35
C GLY A 30 -9.18 7.29 -8.77
N HIS A 31 -8.39 7.86 -7.84
CA HIS A 31 -6.97 8.12 -8.06
C HIS A 31 -6.07 6.93 -7.74
N LEU A 32 -6.61 5.87 -7.13
CA LEU A 32 -5.83 4.70 -6.72
C LEU A 32 -6.19 3.45 -7.52
N LEU A 33 -7.47 3.13 -7.64
CA LEU A 33 -7.91 1.89 -8.31
C LEU A 33 -7.46 1.87 -9.78
N ASP A 34 -7.00 0.70 -10.24
CA ASP A 34 -6.49 0.46 -11.60
C ASP A 34 -5.31 1.36 -12.01
N LYS A 35 -4.67 2.05 -11.05
CA LYS A 35 -3.45 2.82 -11.31
C LYS A 35 -2.20 1.98 -11.07
N PRO A 36 -1.15 2.20 -11.86
CA PRO A 36 0.15 1.58 -11.62
C PRO A 36 0.75 2.11 -10.32
N VAL A 37 1.37 1.21 -9.56
CA VAL A 37 2.09 1.52 -8.33
C VAL A 37 3.45 0.87 -8.32
N LEU A 38 4.37 1.50 -7.58
CA LEU A 38 5.66 0.94 -7.24
C LEU A 38 5.79 0.92 -5.72
N PHE A 39 6.01 -0.26 -5.16
CA PHE A 39 6.41 -0.44 -3.77
C PHE A 39 7.88 -0.85 -3.69
N THR A 40 8.68 -0.07 -2.97
CA THR A 40 10.10 -0.37 -2.76
C THR A 40 10.31 -0.93 -1.35
N ILE A 41 10.89 -2.12 -1.27
CA ILE A 41 11.31 -2.73 -0.01
C ILE A 41 12.75 -2.29 0.26
N TRP A 42 12.95 -1.67 1.42
CA TRP A 42 14.23 -1.14 1.86
C TRP A 42 14.80 -1.99 2.99
N GLN A 43 16.12 -2.16 3.00
CA GLN A 43 16.88 -2.70 4.12
C GLN A 43 17.90 -1.64 4.56
N GLY A 44 17.58 -0.92 5.63
CA GLY A 44 18.26 0.34 5.93
C GLY A 44 18.11 1.32 4.75
N GLU A 45 19.21 1.90 4.32
CA GLU A 45 19.25 2.86 3.20
C GLU A 45 19.33 2.21 1.81
N ARG A 46 19.30 0.87 1.73
CA ARG A 46 19.43 0.15 0.46
C ARG A 46 18.08 -0.35 -0.04
N PRO A 47 17.64 0.00 -1.26
CA PRO A 47 16.49 -0.65 -1.87
C PRO A 47 16.91 -2.08 -2.24
N VAL A 48 16.17 -3.07 -1.72
CA VAL A 48 16.46 -4.50 -1.94
C VAL A 48 15.49 -5.14 -2.91
N ARG A 49 14.29 -4.57 -3.11
CA ARG A 49 13.32 -5.06 -4.07
C ARG A 49 12.35 -3.96 -4.51
N TYR A 50 11.99 -3.99 -5.79
CA TYR A 50 10.93 -3.17 -6.38
C TYR A 50 9.77 -4.08 -6.79
N VAL A 51 8.56 -3.74 -6.35
CA VAL A 51 7.33 -4.46 -6.72
C VAL A 51 6.45 -3.50 -7.51
N HIS A 52 6.38 -3.73 -8.83
CA HIS A 52 5.51 -3.00 -9.73
C HIS A 52 4.19 -3.76 -9.90
N GLY A 53 3.06 -3.06 -9.81
CA GLY A 53 1.75 -3.67 -9.94
C GLY A 53 0.64 -2.67 -10.23
N LEU A 54 -0.60 -3.15 -10.19
CA LEU A 54 -1.81 -2.35 -10.25
C LEU A 54 -2.54 -2.44 -8.90
N VAL A 55 -3.19 -1.37 -8.49
CA VAL A 55 -4.11 -1.41 -7.34
C VAL A 55 -5.40 -2.10 -7.78
N SER A 56 -5.61 -3.33 -7.30
CA SER A 56 -6.82 -4.12 -7.58
C SER A 56 -7.92 -3.95 -6.55
N SER A 57 -7.59 -3.47 -5.34
CA SER A 57 -8.54 -3.17 -4.28
C SER A 57 -7.96 -2.12 -3.34
N PHE A 58 -8.83 -1.32 -2.72
CA PHE A 58 -8.44 -0.31 -1.74
C PHE A 58 -9.58 -0.09 -0.74
N SER A 59 -9.24 0.04 0.54
CA SER A 59 -10.17 0.38 1.62
C SER A 59 -9.52 1.39 2.55
N GLN A 60 -10.27 2.42 2.94
CA GLN A 60 -9.84 3.38 3.96
C GLN A 60 -10.54 3.06 5.28
N GLY A 61 -9.76 2.85 6.34
CA GLY A 61 -10.30 2.72 7.70
C GLY A 61 -10.75 4.08 8.25
N GLU A 62 -11.48 4.07 9.36
CA GLU A 62 -11.95 5.30 10.01
C GLU A 62 -10.77 6.23 10.32
N PRO A 63 -10.79 7.49 9.85
CA PRO A 63 -9.76 8.45 10.19
C PRO A 63 -9.75 8.64 11.71
N ARG A 64 -8.58 8.49 12.32
CA ARG A 64 -8.45 8.71 13.76
C ARG A 64 -8.69 10.20 14.04
N HIS A 65 -9.86 10.53 14.59
CA HIS A 65 -10.16 11.89 15.02
C HIS A 65 -9.16 12.26 16.12
N HIS A 66 -8.28 13.22 15.86
CA HIS A 66 -7.50 13.86 16.90
C HIS A 66 -8.47 14.63 17.80
N LEU A 67 -8.94 14.03 18.89
CA LEU A 67 -9.50 14.80 20.00
C LEU A 67 -8.36 15.65 20.55
N GLY A 68 -8.41 16.95 20.27
CA GLY A 68 -7.54 17.92 20.91
C GLY A 68 -7.76 17.90 22.42
N LEU A 69 -6.73 17.47 23.13
CA LEU A 69 -6.46 17.76 24.53
C LEU A 69 -5.01 18.21 24.64
#